data_AF-A0A8S3S5A9-F1
#
_entry.id   AF-A0A8S3S5A9-F1
#
_cell.length_a   1.000
_cell.length_b   1.000
_cell.length_c   1.000
_cell.angle_alpha   90.00
_cell.angle_beta   90.00
_cell.angle_gamma   90.00
#
_symmetry.space_group_name_H-M   'P 1'
#
loop_
_entity.id
_entity.type
_entity.pdbx_description
1 polymer ?
#
loop_
_entity_poly.entity_id
_entity_poly.type
_entity_poly.pdbx_seq_one_letter_code
_entity_poly.pdbx_strand_id
1 'polypeptide(L)'
;MFMRSDRPAKTNQIWLAAAFLRTQGNKMEHLTLQPRPKTTEKEKCLPAGDGLPFWSEVPLFAKLPVYPNLKGSYKLCTTSLCEPKHKTAQTDFDLTDPYGYVAFSQYEPLHDPHLRNHFNIPQTRRHLVRNGYLHDGKVVCDLKEFNKYRQYLRKMFLLELAYEKQKKVILQFC
;
A
#
# COMPACT_ATOMS: atom_id res chain seq x y z
N MET A 1 11.98 -41.41 91.19
CA MET A 1 11.28 -40.09 91.18
C MET A 1 12.06 -39.18 90.26
N PHE A 2 11.59 -38.59 89.15
CA PHE A 2 10.29 -38.35 88.49
C PHE A 2 10.60 -38.22 86.97
N MET A 3 9.90 -38.95 86.09
CA MET A 3 8.91 -38.50 85.09
C MET A 3 9.40 -37.58 83.94
N ARG A 4 9.15 -38.05 82.70
CA ARG A 4 9.25 -37.33 81.42
C ARG A 4 8.14 -36.26 81.29
N SER A 5 8.37 -35.19 80.54
CA SER A 5 7.34 -34.59 79.66
C SER A 5 7.96 -33.72 78.55
N ASP A 6 7.26 -33.71 77.41
CA ASP A 6 7.63 -33.23 76.08
C ASP A 6 7.42 -31.72 75.83
N ARG A 7 8.12 -31.22 74.77
CA ARG A 7 7.97 -30.05 73.84
C ARG A 7 6.65 -29.20 73.87
N PRO A 8 6.54 -27.97 73.27
CA PRO A 8 7.33 -27.40 72.15
C PRO A 8 7.60 -25.87 72.12
N ALA A 9 8.40 -25.47 71.12
CA ALA A 9 8.70 -24.12 70.68
C ALA A 9 7.48 -23.32 70.18
N LYS A 10 7.45 -22.01 70.47
CA LYS A 10 6.56 -21.03 69.83
C LYS A 10 7.38 -19.82 69.38
N THR A 11 7.76 -19.81 68.12
CA THR A 11 8.30 -18.66 67.40
C THR A 11 7.37 -18.32 66.24
N ASN A 12 7.13 -17.02 66.08
CA ASN A 12 6.77 -16.36 64.82
C ASN A 12 5.29 -16.40 64.39
N GLN A 13 4.46 -15.57 65.04
CA GLN A 13 3.21 -15.08 64.42
C GLN A 13 3.19 -13.57 64.12
N ILE A 14 4.24 -12.82 64.46
CA ILE A 14 4.21 -11.35 64.34
C ILE A 14 4.62 -10.87 62.93
N TRP A 15 5.34 -11.69 62.16
CA TRP A 15 5.82 -11.32 60.81
C TRP A 15 4.80 -11.51 59.68
N LEU A 16 3.69 -12.21 59.92
CA LEU A 16 2.70 -12.49 58.86
C LEU A 16 1.72 -11.32 58.64
N ALA A 17 1.47 -10.48 59.64
CA ALA A 17 0.52 -9.38 59.52
C ALA A 17 1.08 -8.16 58.76
N ALA A 18 2.39 -7.89 58.85
CA ALA A 18 3.03 -6.76 58.19
C ALA A 18 3.17 -6.92 56.66
N ALA A 19 3.00 -8.15 56.14
CA ALA A 19 3.04 -8.43 54.71
C ALA A 19 1.69 -8.18 54.00
N PHE A 20 0.58 -8.08 54.75
CA PHE A 20 -0.77 -8.03 54.17
C PHE A 20 -1.26 -6.62 53.80
N LEU A 21 -0.65 -5.56 54.35
CA LEU A 21 -1.05 -4.16 54.09
C LEU A 21 -0.17 -3.42 53.09
N ARG A 22 0.65 -4.14 52.29
CA ARG A 22 1.49 -3.55 51.23
C ARG A 22 1.10 -3.99 49.82
N THR A 23 -0.13 -4.44 49.63
CA THR A 23 -0.66 -4.93 48.34
C THR A 23 -1.92 -4.20 47.92
N GLN A 24 -1.95 -2.88 48.08
CA GLN A 24 -2.88 -2.00 47.35
C GLN A 24 -2.10 -0.84 46.72
N GLY A 25 -1.06 -1.18 45.97
CA GLY A 25 -0.45 -0.26 45.02
C GLY A 25 -1.25 -0.31 43.73
N ASN A 26 -1.91 0.79 43.39
CA ASN A 26 -2.63 0.98 42.13
C ASN A 26 -1.76 0.54 40.95
N LYS A 27 -2.10 -0.63 40.39
CA LYS A 27 -1.58 -1.08 39.11
C LYS A 27 -2.29 -0.24 38.05
N MET A 28 -1.75 0.94 37.77
CA MET A 28 -2.09 1.66 36.55
C MET A 28 -1.64 0.75 35.42
N GLU A 29 -2.59 0.05 34.80
CA GLU A 29 -2.37 -0.65 33.56
C GLU A 29 -1.98 0.39 32.53
N HIS A 30 -0.67 0.60 32.37
CA HIS A 30 -0.14 1.31 31.24
C HIS A 30 -0.65 0.55 30.02
N LEU A 31 -1.57 1.18 29.26
CA LEU A 31 -2.00 0.71 27.95
C LEU A 31 -0.77 0.74 27.04
N THR A 32 0.12 -0.24 27.20
CA THR A 32 1.13 -0.57 26.21
C THR A 32 0.34 -1.06 25.01
N LEU A 33 0.12 -0.14 24.07
CA LEU A 33 -0.21 -0.51 22.70
C LEU A 33 0.86 -1.51 22.29
N GLN A 34 0.45 -2.76 22.10
CA GLN A 34 1.33 -3.80 21.60
C GLN A 34 2.01 -3.27 20.33
N PRO A 35 3.34 -3.42 20.16
CA PRO A 35 3.97 -3.13 18.89
C PRO A 35 3.21 -3.90 17.82
N ARG A 36 2.70 -3.19 16.80
CA ARG A 36 2.00 -3.83 15.68
C ARG A 36 2.86 -5.00 15.19
N PRO A 37 2.32 -6.23 15.07
CA PRO A 37 3.04 -7.27 14.37
C PRO A 37 3.37 -6.72 12.98
N LYS A 38 4.65 -6.78 12.59
CA LYS A 38 5.05 -6.48 11.21
C LYS A 38 4.30 -7.48 10.35
N THR A 39 3.23 -7.01 9.70
CA THR A 39 2.35 -7.87 8.93
C THR A 39 3.18 -8.55 7.85
N THR A 40 3.46 -9.84 8.02
CA THR A 40 4.01 -10.73 7.00
C THR A 40 2.91 -11.24 6.07
N GLU A 41 1.80 -10.51 5.98
CA GLU A 41 0.88 -10.64 4.86
C GLU A 41 1.57 -9.98 3.69
N LYS A 42 1.93 -10.79 2.69
CA LYS A 42 2.49 -10.38 1.40
C LYS A 42 1.87 -9.04 1.01
N GLU A 43 2.66 -7.96 1.10
CA GLU A 43 2.20 -6.60 0.83
C GLU A 43 1.58 -6.59 -0.57
N LYS A 44 0.26 -6.69 -0.68
CA LYS A 44 -0.38 -6.86 -2.00
C LYS A 44 -0.13 -5.58 -2.79
N CYS A 45 0.42 -5.73 -4.00
CA CYS A 45 0.40 -4.63 -4.94
C CYS A 45 -1.02 -4.38 -5.38
N LEU A 46 -1.52 -3.21 -5.00
CA LEU A 46 -2.88 -2.82 -5.32
C LEU A 46 -2.86 -2.31 -6.76
N PRO A 47 -3.46 -3.05 -7.72
CA PRO A 47 -3.62 -2.52 -9.07
C PRO A 47 -4.48 -1.26 -9.03
N ALA A 48 -4.47 -0.50 -10.12
CA ALA A 48 -5.46 0.54 -10.35
C ALA A 48 -6.89 -0.05 -10.35
N GLY A 49 -7.48 -0.23 -9.16
CA GLY A 49 -8.80 -0.83 -8.99
C GLY A 49 -9.11 -1.30 -7.56
N ASP A 50 -8.25 -2.12 -6.94
CA ASP A 50 -8.77 -3.11 -5.95
C ASP A 50 -8.12 -3.02 -4.57
N GLY A 51 -7.76 -1.81 -4.14
CA GLY A 51 -6.89 -1.62 -2.99
C GLY A 51 -7.53 -1.76 -1.62
N LEU A 52 -8.75 -1.26 -1.49
CA LEU A 52 -9.51 -1.10 -0.25
C LEU A 52 -10.97 -0.92 -0.69
N PRO A 53 -11.98 -1.44 0.02
CA PRO A 53 -13.39 -1.33 -0.40
C PRO A 53 -13.84 0.11 -0.64
N PHE A 54 -13.29 1.06 0.13
CA PHE A 54 -13.52 2.48 -0.07
C PHE A 54 -12.89 3.03 -1.38
N TRP A 55 -11.71 2.54 -1.79
CA TRP A 55 -11.01 3.05 -2.98
C TRP A 55 -11.63 2.59 -4.30
N SER A 56 -12.35 1.46 -4.30
CA SER A 56 -13.17 1.01 -5.42
C SER A 56 -14.37 1.91 -5.66
N GLU A 57 -14.91 2.53 -4.60
CA GLU A 57 -16.02 3.49 -4.70
C GLU A 57 -15.54 4.90 -5.10
N VAL A 58 -14.26 5.22 -4.83
CA VAL A 58 -13.68 6.51 -5.23
C VAL A 58 -13.59 6.56 -6.75
N PRO A 59 -14.21 7.57 -7.39
CA PRO A 59 -14.16 7.65 -8.84
C PRO A 59 -12.74 7.98 -9.33
N LEU A 60 -12.42 7.58 -10.56
CA LEU A 60 -11.06 7.72 -11.13
C LEU A 60 -10.53 9.17 -11.21
N PHE A 61 -11.40 10.18 -11.17
CA PHE A 61 -11.03 11.60 -11.21
C PHE A 61 -10.76 12.21 -9.83
N ALA A 62 -11.22 11.58 -8.76
CA ALA A 62 -11.02 12.07 -7.41
C ALA A 62 -9.65 11.63 -6.87
N LYS A 63 -9.04 12.49 -6.05
CA LYS A 63 -7.81 12.14 -5.33
C LYS A 63 -8.12 11.04 -4.33
N LEU A 64 -7.28 10.01 -4.27
CA LEU A 64 -7.42 8.98 -3.25
C LEU A 64 -7.14 9.56 -1.86
N PRO A 65 -8.06 9.40 -0.90
CA PRO A 65 -7.79 9.78 0.48
C PRO A 65 -6.86 8.76 1.09
N VAL A 66 -5.70 9.24 1.51
CA VAL A 66 -4.67 8.44 2.19
C VAL A 66 -4.61 8.88 3.63
N TYR A 67 -4.90 7.95 4.54
CA TYR A 67 -4.70 8.19 5.96
C TYR A 67 -3.19 8.19 6.28
N PRO A 68 -2.70 9.16 7.06
CA PRO A 68 -1.26 9.35 7.28
C PRO A 68 -0.58 8.17 7.99
N ASN A 69 -1.35 7.35 8.71
CA ASN A 69 -0.91 6.16 9.44
C ASN A 69 -0.87 4.87 8.60
N LEU A 70 -1.29 4.91 7.33
CA LEU A 70 -1.16 3.77 6.42
C LEU A 70 0.16 3.74 5.63
N LYS A 71 1.04 4.73 5.82
CA LYS A 71 2.34 4.79 5.12
C LYS A 71 3.13 3.49 5.37
N GLY A 72 3.40 2.74 4.30
CA GLY A 72 4.11 1.45 4.33
C GLY A 72 3.23 0.20 4.40
N SER A 73 1.91 0.32 4.54
CA SER A 73 0.99 -0.84 4.57
C SER A 73 0.56 -1.34 3.19
N TYR A 74 0.65 -0.48 2.18
CA TYR A 74 0.28 -0.81 0.80
C TYR A 74 1.31 -0.25 -0.19
N LYS A 75 1.47 -0.96 -1.30
CA LYS A 75 2.27 -0.52 -2.46
C LYS A 75 1.33 -0.23 -3.62
N LEU A 76 1.41 0.99 -4.15
CA LEU A 76 0.67 1.39 -5.34
C LEU A 76 1.45 0.97 -6.57
N CYS A 77 0.75 0.41 -7.55
CA CYS A 77 1.34 -0.04 -8.80
C CYS A 77 0.54 0.42 -10.00
N THR A 78 1.26 0.70 -11.09
CA THR A 78 0.67 1.11 -12.37
C THR A 78 0.57 -0.08 -13.32
N THR A 79 1.47 -0.16 -14.31
CA THR A 79 1.52 -1.19 -15.35
C THR A 79 2.57 -2.26 -15.05
N SER A 80 2.64 -3.27 -15.90
CA SER A 80 3.73 -4.24 -15.86
C SER A 80 5.03 -3.60 -16.37
N LEU A 81 6.15 -4.20 -15.99
CA LEU A 81 7.47 -3.77 -16.43
C LEU A 81 7.57 -3.74 -17.98
N CYS A 82 8.13 -2.65 -18.52
CA CYS A 82 8.27 -2.39 -19.97
C CYS A 82 6.94 -2.22 -20.72
N GLU A 83 5.82 -2.05 -20.02
CA GLU A 83 4.57 -1.66 -20.66
C GLU A 83 4.45 -0.12 -20.66
N PRO A 84 4.08 0.47 -21.81
CA PRO A 84 3.93 1.91 -21.91
C PRO A 84 2.81 2.37 -20.99
N LYS A 85 3.14 3.30 -20.08
CA LYS A 85 2.18 3.84 -19.12
C LYS A 85 1.04 4.61 -19.79
N HIS A 86 1.36 5.31 -20.89
CA HIS A 86 0.40 6.03 -21.71
C HIS A 86 0.41 5.46 -23.13
N LYS A 87 -0.76 5.06 -23.62
CA LYS A 87 -1.00 4.75 -25.03
C LYS A 87 -0.90 6.03 -25.84
N THR A 88 0.21 6.22 -26.54
CA THR A 88 0.34 7.22 -27.60
C THR A 88 -0.35 6.66 -28.84
N ALA A 89 -1.68 6.72 -28.87
CA ALA A 89 -2.45 6.26 -30.03
C ALA A 89 -2.29 7.19 -31.24
N GLN A 90 -1.83 8.41 -31.03
CA GLN A 90 -1.60 9.41 -32.07
C GLN A 90 -0.25 10.06 -31.82
N THR A 91 0.58 10.11 -32.86
CA THR A 91 1.83 10.86 -32.91
C THR A 91 1.62 12.38 -32.88
N ASP A 92 0.37 12.81 -32.77
CA ASP A 92 -0.04 14.19 -32.89
C ASP A 92 -0.14 14.84 -31.50
N PHE A 93 0.29 16.09 -31.41
CA PHE A 93 0.23 16.86 -30.18
C PHE A 93 -1.23 17.07 -29.77
N ASP A 94 -1.56 16.67 -28.54
CA ASP A 94 -2.88 16.92 -27.99
C ASP A 94 -3.02 18.41 -27.62
N LEU A 95 -3.65 19.18 -28.51
CA LEU A 95 -3.91 20.60 -28.28
C LEU A 95 -4.94 20.85 -27.16
N THR A 96 -5.63 19.82 -26.67
CA THR A 96 -6.58 19.96 -25.55
C THR A 96 -5.89 20.07 -24.19
N ASP A 97 -4.62 19.65 -24.10
CA ASP A 97 -3.81 19.70 -22.88
C ASP A 97 -2.46 20.37 -23.14
N PRO A 98 -2.43 21.72 -23.34
CA PRO A 98 -1.22 22.45 -23.69
C PRO A 98 -0.13 22.39 -22.62
N TYR A 99 -0.51 22.06 -21.38
CA TYR A 99 0.40 21.94 -20.24
C TYR A 99 0.79 20.50 -19.92
N GLY A 100 0.26 19.50 -20.64
CA GLY A 100 0.60 18.08 -20.47
C GLY A 100 0.29 17.53 -19.07
N TYR A 101 -0.80 17.96 -18.45
CA TYR A 101 -1.19 17.50 -17.11
C TYR A 101 -1.52 16.00 -17.07
N VAL A 102 -2.03 15.44 -18.17
CA VAL A 102 -2.50 14.04 -18.24
C VAL A 102 -1.36 13.10 -18.65
N ALA A 103 -0.56 13.48 -19.64
CA ALA A 103 0.57 12.68 -20.13
C ALA A 103 1.88 13.41 -19.82
N PHE A 104 2.60 12.95 -18.80
CA PHE A 104 3.91 13.51 -18.46
C PHE A 104 4.91 13.29 -19.60
N SER A 105 5.65 14.35 -19.94
CA SER A 105 6.75 14.30 -20.92
C SER A 105 8.07 13.76 -20.33
N GLN A 106 8.11 13.40 -19.05
CA GLN A 106 9.32 12.87 -18.45
C GLN A 106 9.54 11.42 -18.87
N TYR A 107 10.77 11.11 -19.29
CA TYR A 107 11.14 9.77 -19.68
C TYR A 107 11.18 8.84 -18.46
N GLU A 108 10.45 7.73 -18.54
CA GLU A 108 10.37 6.72 -17.49
C GLU A 108 10.89 5.37 -18.00
N PRO A 109 12.11 4.96 -17.61
CA PRO A 109 12.76 3.79 -18.20
C PRO A 109 12.03 2.48 -17.90
N LEU A 110 11.38 2.36 -16.74
CA LEU A 110 10.64 1.14 -16.36
C LEU A 110 9.40 0.88 -17.24
N HIS A 111 8.94 1.89 -17.98
CA HIS A 111 7.80 1.81 -18.88
C HIS A 111 8.21 1.77 -20.35
N ASP A 112 9.51 1.76 -20.67
CA ASP A 112 10.01 1.72 -22.03
C ASP A 112 9.98 0.27 -22.58
N PRO A 113 9.21 -0.01 -23.65
CA PRO A 113 9.18 -1.33 -24.28
C PRO A 113 10.55 -1.78 -24.83
N HIS A 114 11.42 -0.85 -25.23
CA HIS A 114 12.71 -1.16 -25.83
C HIS A 114 13.73 -1.65 -24.81
N LEU A 115 13.53 -1.33 -23.52
CA LEU A 115 14.40 -1.78 -22.44
C LEU A 115 14.05 -3.18 -21.93
N ARG A 116 13.08 -3.86 -22.55
CA ARG A 116 12.64 -5.21 -22.16
C ARG A 116 13.78 -6.22 -22.10
N ASN A 117 14.70 -6.19 -23.07
CA ASN A 117 15.85 -7.10 -23.09
C ASN A 117 16.79 -6.84 -21.91
N HIS A 118 17.02 -5.57 -21.56
CA HIS A 118 17.85 -5.19 -20.42
C HIS A 118 17.23 -5.61 -19.08
N PHE A 119 15.91 -5.41 -18.92
CA PHE A 119 15.21 -5.76 -17.68
C PHE A 119 14.90 -7.25 -17.52
N ASN A 120 14.91 -8.03 -18.61
CA ASN A 120 14.78 -9.49 -18.55
C ASN A 120 16.00 -10.19 -17.94
N ILE A 121 17.15 -9.51 -17.87
CA ILE A 121 18.35 -10.05 -17.23
C ILE A 121 18.03 -10.29 -15.73
N PRO A 122 18.24 -11.51 -15.21
CA PRO A 122 17.80 -11.88 -13.86
C PRO A 122 18.48 -11.05 -12.77
N GLN A 123 19.73 -10.63 -12.99
CA GLN A 123 20.47 -9.77 -12.07
C GLN A 123 19.82 -8.38 -11.97
N THR A 124 19.52 -7.75 -13.11
CA THR A 124 18.83 -6.46 -13.18
C THR A 124 17.45 -6.54 -12.53
N ARG A 125 16.69 -7.59 -12.81
CA ARG A 125 15.36 -7.78 -12.21
C ARG A 125 15.43 -7.93 -10.68
N ARG A 126 16.40 -8.71 -10.17
CA ARG A 126 16.63 -8.86 -8.72
C ARG A 126 17.02 -7.53 -8.09
N HIS A 127 17.83 -6.72 -8.78
CA HIS A 127 18.21 -5.38 -8.32
C HIS A 127 16.99 -4.46 -8.22
N LEU A 128 16.11 -4.46 -9.22
CA LEU A 128 14.87 -3.67 -9.20
C LEU A 128 13.94 -4.05 -8.05
N VAL A 129 13.76 -5.35 -7.80
CA VAL A 129 12.94 -5.84 -6.70
C VAL A 129 13.55 -5.49 -5.35
N ARG A 130 14.88 -5.66 -5.19
CA ARG A 130 15.59 -5.33 -3.95
C ARG A 130 15.48 -3.84 -3.61
N ASN A 131 15.52 -2.97 -4.61
CA ASN A 131 15.39 -1.52 -4.42
C ASN A 131 13.93 -1.04 -4.31
N GLY A 132 12.94 -1.93 -4.46
CA GLY A 132 11.52 -1.59 -4.31
C GLY A 132 10.88 -0.92 -5.52
N TYR A 133 11.52 -0.91 -6.69
CA TYR A 133 10.93 -0.39 -7.94
C TYR A 133 9.91 -1.34 -8.55
N LEU A 134 10.04 -2.64 -8.28
CA LEU A 134 9.20 -3.69 -8.83
C LEU A 134 8.60 -4.52 -7.69
N HIS A 135 7.31 -4.83 -7.80
CA HIS A 135 6.65 -5.80 -6.94
C HIS A 135 5.65 -6.62 -7.75
N ASP A 136 5.72 -7.94 -7.65
CA ASP A 136 4.93 -8.90 -8.44
C ASP A 136 4.93 -8.61 -9.96
N GLY A 137 6.04 -8.09 -10.49
CA GLY A 137 6.17 -7.76 -11.91
C GLY A 137 5.52 -6.44 -12.34
N LYS A 138 4.93 -5.69 -11.40
CA LYS A 138 4.36 -4.35 -11.63
C LYS A 138 5.29 -3.26 -11.09
N VAL A 139 5.26 -2.12 -11.76
CA VAL A 139 6.06 -0.94 -11.40
C VAL A 139 5.42 -0.25 -10.19
N VAL A 140 6.20 -0.08 -9.13
CA VAL A 140 5.79 0.65 -7.92
C VAL A 140 5.83 2.15 -8.19
N CYS A 141 4.84 2.88 -7.71
CA CYS A 141 4.68 4.30 -7.96
C CYS A 141 4.25 5.09 -6.72
N ASP A 142 4.46 6.40 -6.78
CA ASP A 142 4.00 7.33 -5.75
C ASP A 142 2.49 7.59 -5.85
N LEU A 143 1.88 8.04 -4.74
CA LEU A 143 0.46 8.43 -4.72
C LEU A 143 0.12 9.51 -5.76
N LYS A 144 1.03 10.45 -5.99
CA LYS A 144 0.85 11.51 -6.99
C LYS A 144 0.80 10.93 -8.41
N GLU A 145 1.71 10.02 -8.71
CA GLU A 145 1.78 9.34 -10.01
C GLU A 145 0.57 8.43 -10.22
N PHE A 146 0.17 7.70 -9.18
CA PHE A 146 -0.98 6.82 -9.23
C PHE A 146 -2.29 7.58 -9.48
N ASN A 147 -2.48 8.74 -8.84
CA ASN A 147 -3.65 9.58 -9.10
C ASN A 147 -3.67 10.10 -10.55
N LYS A 148 -2.52 10.51 -11.09
CA LYS A 148 -2.42 10.90 -12.52
C LYS A 148 -2.72 9.73 -13.44
N TYR A 149 -2.20 8.55 -13.14
CA TYR A 149 -2.46 7.33 -13.90
C TYR A 149 -3.97 6.99 -13.91
N ARG A 150 -4.66 7.10 -12.77
CA ARG A 150 -6.13 6.95 -12.70
C ARG A 150 -6.88 7.97 -13.57
N GLN A 151 -6.44 9.23 -13.57
CA GLN A 151 -7.01 10.26 -14.43
C GLN A 151 -6.79 9.96 -15.92
N TYR A 152 -5.60 9.49 -16.28
CA TYR A 152 -5.28 9.04 -17.64
C TYR A 152 -6.19 7.89 -18.08
N LEU A 153 -6.36 6.84 -17.26
CA LEU A 153 -7.25 5.71 -17.56
C LEU A 153 -8.69 6.17 -17.81
N ARG A 154 -9.19 7.12 -17.00
CA ARG A 154 -10.51 7.74 -17.23
C ARG A 154 -10.58 8.46 -18.57
N LYS A 155 -9.58 9.27 -18.91
CA LYS A 155 -9.54 10.00 -20.20
C LYS A 155 -9.60 9.02 -21.36
N MET A 156 -8.79 7.96 -21.33
CA MET A 156 -8.79 6.93 -22.37
C MET A 156 -10.14 6.24 -22.51
N PHE A 157 -10.77 5.87 -21.39
CA PHE A 157 -12.09 5.25 -21.40
C PHE A 157 -13.15 6.17 -22.02
N LEU A 158 -13.14 7.46 -21.68
CA LEU A 158 -14.07 8.44 -22.27
C LEU A 158 -13.82 8.66 -23.77
N LEU A 159 -12.56 8.68 -24.20
CA LEU A 159 -12.19 8.79 -25.61
C LEU A 159 -12.66 7.58 -26.41
N GLU A 160 -12.48 6.38 -25.88
CA GLU A 160 -12.95 5.13 -26.49
C GLU A 160 -14.47 5.12 -26.65
N LEU A 161 -15.21 5.49 -25.59
CA LEU A 161 -16.67 5.66 -25.66
C LEU A 161 -17.12 6.72 -26.68
N ALA A 162 -16.40 7.84 -26.78
CA ALA A 162 -16.70 8.89 -27.74
C ALA A 162 -16.47 8.40 -29.18
N TYR A 163 -15.38 7.68 -29.42
CA TYR A 163 -15.05 7.08 -30.71
C TYR A 163 -16.10 6.07 -31.15
N GLU A 164 -16.54 5.18 -30.25
CA GLU A 164 -17.62 4.24 -30.53
C GLU A 164 -18.94 4.92 -30.88
N LYS A 165 -19.30 6.00 -30.16
CA LYS A 165 -20.48 6.80 -30.47
C LYS A 165 -20.37 7.45 -31.85
N GLN A 166 -19.25 8.07 -32.16
CA GLN A 166 -19.02 8.68 -33.48
C GLN A 166 -19.10 7.64 -34.60
N LYS A 167 -18.49 6.47 -34.42
CA LYS A 167 -18.56 5.37 -35.39
C LYS A 167 -19.99 4.91 -35.65
N LYS A 168 -20.81 4.76 -34.60
CA LYS A 168 -22.24 4.42 -34.73
C LYS A 168 -23.02 5.50 -35.47
N VAL A 169 -22.78 6.77 -35.14
CA VAL A 169 -23.40 7.92 -35.83
C VAL A 169 -23.04 7.90 -37.31
N ILE A 170 -21.76 7.77 -37.67
CA ILE A 170 -21.30 7.72 -39.07
C ILE A 170 -21.96 6.55 -39.81
N LEU A 171 -21.98 5.36 -39.21
CA LEU A 171 -22.63 4.18 -39.79
C LEU A 171 -24.16 4.28 -39.90
N GLN A 172 -24.81 5.20 -39.17
CA GLN A 172 -26.25 5.46 -39.29
C GLN A 172 -26.58 6.41 -40.45
N PHE A 173 -25.62 7.21 -40.91
CA PHE A 173 -25.78 8.20 -41.98
C PHE A 173 -25.14 7.78 -43.31
N CYS A 174 -24.49 6.62 -43.36
CA CYS A 174 -23.97 5.97 -44.58
C CYS A 174 -24.86 4.79 -44.97
#